data_AF-A0A3E2H089-F1
#
_entry.id   AF-A0A3E2H089-F1
#
_cell.length_a   1.000
_cell.length_b   1.000
_cell.length_c   1.000
_cell.angle_alpha   90.00
_cell.angle_beta   90.00
_cell.angle_gamma   90.00
#
_symmetry.space_group_name_H-M   'P 1'
#
loop_
_entity.id
_entity.type
_entity.pdbx_description
1 polymer ?
#
loop_
_entity_poly.entity_id
_entity_poly.type
_entity_poly.pdbx_seq_one_letter_code
_entity_poly.pdbx_strand_id
1 'polypeptide(L)'
;MAAKGKKFSFTRFITNAVPNFARDDINDVDLSPVQADALLRYQLALPHPRYLDPKSFFIAGITGSQSMSKDVYKVLVKHNILVPTPNDLSPSPPPTQDPDRNVMPVNTSGITKNFANQLAVISVHAQRKLVGMLFFWEEECMRWNVLDGEEKEIMESIEMNGETNDLTVALEAVKMKRGLLPSMRGEWTINVGPGRGHELPRYS
;
A
#
# COMPACT_ATOMS: atom_id res chain seq x y z
N MET A 1 -20.67 -28.41 5.05
CA MET A 1 -19.22 -28.68 4.89
C MET A 1 -18.57 -27.43 4.30
N ALA A 2 -17.86 -26.64 5.09
CA ALA A 2 -17.22 -25.41 4.61
C ALA A 2 -15.95 -25.76 3.83
N ALA A 3 -15.87 -25.33 2.56
CA ALA A 3 -14.68 -25.48 1.75
C ALA A 3 -13.50 -24.78 2.44
N LYS A 4 -12.41 -25.52 2.68
CA LYS A 4 -11.10 -24.97 3.08
C LYS A 4 -10.72 -23.90 2.05
N GLY A 5 -10.88 -22.62 2.41
CA GLY A 5 -10.44 -21.50 1.60
C GLY A 5 -8.96 -21.67 1.27
N LYS A 6 -8.64 -21.72 -0.03
CA LYS A 6 -7.26 -21.67 -0.51
C LYS A 6 -6.68 -20.34 -0.05
N LYS A 7 -5.79 -20.39 0.95
CA LYS A 7 -4.97 -19.26 1.39
C LYS A 7 -4.27 -18.68 0.16
N PHE A 8 -4.50 -17.41 -0.14
CA PHE A 8 -3.74 -16.70 -1.15
C PHE A 8 -2.30 -16.56 -0.63
N SER A 9 -1.33 -16.93 -1.46
CA SER A 9 0.08 -16.89 -1.11
C SER A 9 0.73 -15.88 -2.05
N PHE A 10 1.10 -14.72 -1.51
CA PHE A 10 1.89 -13.70 -2.22
C PHE A 10 3.17 -14.33 -2.80
N THR A 11 3.76 -15.28 -2.07
CA THR A 11 4.85 -16.13 -2.54
C THR A 11 4.51 -16.84 -3.86
N ARG A 12 3.30 -17.39 -4.01
CA ARG A 12 2.88 -18.12 -5.21
C ARG A 12 2.62 -17.18 -6.39
N PHE A 13 2.13 -15.97 -6.14
CA PHE A 13 1.96 -14.96 -7.19
C PHE A 13 3.31 -14.38 -7.65
N ILE A 14 4.20 -14.03 -6.72
CA ILE A 14 5.55 -13.51 -6.99
C ILE A 14 6.43 -14.56 -7.69
N THR A 15 6.38 -15.81 -7.22
CA THR A 15 7.09 -16.95 -7.85
C THR A 15 6.60 -17.22 -9.27
N ASN A 16 5.29 -17.03 -9.53
CA ASN A 16 4.72 -17.20 -10.86
C ASN A 16 4.94 -15.98 -11.78
N ALA A 17 4.94 -14.76 -11.23
CA ALA A 17 5.10 -13.51 -11.99
C ALA A 17 6.56 -13.20 -12.33
N VAL A 18 7.51 -13.60 -11.49
CA VAL A 18 8.95 -13.44 -11.70
C VAL A 18 9.64 -14.78 -11.45
N PRO A 19 9.87 -15.61 -12.50
CA PRO A 19 10.42 -16.96 -12.36
C PRO A 19 11.77 -17.03 -11.61
N ASN A 20 12.56 -15.94 -11.67
CA ASN A 20 13.84 -15.85 -10.96
C ASN A 20 13.72 -15.69 -9.43
N PHE A 21 12.52 -15.48 -8.89
CA PHE A 21 12.31 -15.29 -7.44
C PHE A 21 11.91 -16.58 -6.70
N ALA A 22 11.74 -17.69 -7.42
CA ALA A 22 11.20 -18.96 -6.93
C ALA A 22 12.04 -19.75 -5.91
N ARG A 23 13.30 -19.35 -5.64
CA ARG A 23 14.29 -20.20 -4.96
C ARG A 23 14.79 -19.74 -3.58
N ASP A 24 14.41 -18.55 -3.12
CA ASP A 24 14.91 -18.04 -1.83
C ASP A 24 13.81 -17.99 -0.75
N ASP A 25 14.24 -18.01 0.52
CA ASP A 25 13.43 -18.22 1.72
C ASP A 25 12.14 -17.38 1.78
N ILE A 26 11.03 -18.08 2.07
CA ILE A 26 9.65 -17.56 2.16
C ILE A 26 9.52 -16.39 3.16
N ASN A 27 10.36 -16.36 4.19
CA ASN A 27 10.28 -15.38 5.27
C ASN A 27 10.95 -14.04 4.96
N ASP A 28 11.58 -13.90 3.79
CA ASP A 28 12.43 -12.74 3.48
C ASP A 28 11.82 -11.79 2.43
N VAL A 29 10.57 -12.02 2.02
CA VAL A 29 9.89 -11.24 0.96
C VAL A 29 8.94 -10.18 1.53
N ASP A 30 8.34 -10.43 2.69
CA ASP A 30 7.37 -9.51 3.31
C ASP A 30 8.06 -8.44 4.17
N LEU A 31 7.46 -7.25 4.26
CA LEU A 31 7.90 -6.27 5.26
C LEU A 31 7.60 -6.82 6.64
N SER A 32 8.58 -6.74 7.54
CA SER A 32 8.30 -6.95 8.95
C SER A 32 7.30 -5.89 9.46
N PRO A 33 6.48 -6.20 10.47
CA PRO A 33 5.53 -5.24 11.05
C PRO A 33 6.21 -3.93 11.47
N VAL A 34 7.45 -4.01 11.96
CA VAL A 34 8.25 -2.84 12.36
C VAL A 34 8.60 -1.96 11.16
N GLN A 35 8.95 -2.56 10.02
CA GLN A 35 9.24 -1.82 8.78
C GLN A 35 7.97 -1.19 8.19
N ALA A 36 6.85 -1.92 8.22
CA ALA A 36 5.56 -1.43 7.75
C ALA A 36 5.09 -0.22 8.60
N ASP A 37 5.22 -0.31 9.93
CA ASP A 37 4.92 0.80 10.84
C ASP A 37 5.83 2.01 10.59
N ALA A 38 7.14 1.79 10.41
CA ALA A 38 8.09 2.86 10.13
C ALA A 38 7.77 3.58 8.81
N LEU A 39 7.43 2.82 7.78
CA LEU A 39 7.00 3.33 6.49
C LEU A 39 5.73 4.18 6.63
N LEU A 40 4.69 3.65 7.28
CA LEU A 40 3.44 4.37 7.45
C LEU A 40 3.62 5.63 8.30
N ARG A 41 4.37 5.56 9.41
CA ARG A 41 4.67 6.74 10.25
C ARG A 41 5.36 7.84 9.46
N TYR A 42 6.36 7.47 8.66
CA TYR A 42 7.07 8.43 7.82
C TYR A 42 6.12 9.09 6.83
N GLN A 43 5.29 8.30 6.18
CA GLN A 43 4.35 8.77 5.18
C GLN A 43 3.24 9.65 5.76
N LEU A 44 2.68 9.29 6.92
CA LEU A 44 1.70 10.11 7.64
C LEU A 44 2.24 11.49 8.06
N ALA A 45 3.56 11.64 8.20
CA ALA A 45 4.19 12.93 8.48
C ALA A 45 4.36 13.82 7.24
N LEU A 46 4.14 13.28 6.03
CA LEU A 46 4.27 14.03 4.78
C LEU A 46 2.94 14.72 4.40
N PRO A 47 3.00 15.81 3.60
CA PRO A 47 1.80 16.51 3.11
C PRO A 47 0.86 15.63 2.27
N HIS A 48 1.43 14.63 1.59
CA HIS A 48 0.70 13.72 0.70
C HIS A 48 0.96 12.27 1.11
N PRO A 49 0.33 11.79 2.20
CA PRO A 49 0.68 10.53 2.84
C PRO A 49 0.40 9.29 1.98
N ARG A 50 -0.32 9.43 0.85
CA ARG A 50 -0.58 8.34 -0.11
C ARG A 50 0.56 8.10 -1.09
N TYR A 51 1.34 9.13 -1.39
CA TYR A 51 2.34 9.09 -2.43
C TYR A 51 3.68 8.66 -1.83
N LEU A 52 4.25 7.58 -2.35
CA LEU A 52 5.55 7.13 -1.90
C LEU A 52 6.62 8.17 -2.25
N ASP A 53 7.29 8.69 -1.22
CA ASP A 53 8.38 9.65 -1.35
C ASP A 53 9.69 8.89 -1.65
N PRO A 54 10.68 9.49 -2.34
CA PRO A 54 11.93 8.82 -2.67
C PRO A 54 12.69 8.28 -1.46
N LYS A 55 12.49 8.81 -0.24
CA LYS A 55 13.13 8.29 0.98
C LYS A 55 12.42 7.07 1.58
N SER A 56 11.21 6.76 1.13
CA SER A 56 10.39 5.69 1.69
C SER A 56 11.06 4.32 1.58
N PHE A 57 11.77 4.03 0.48
CA PHE A 57 12.47 2.76 0.30
C PHE A 57 13.69 2.61 1.21
N PHE A 58 14.29 3.72 1.63
CA PHE A 58 15.34 3.72 2.65
C PHE A 58 14.74 3.46 4.04
N ILE A 59 13.65 4.15 4.39
CA ILE A 59 12.98 3.98 5.70
C ILE A 59 12.40 2.57 5.86
N ALA A 60 11.84 1.99 4.80
CA ALA A 60 11.36 0.61 4.79
C ALA A 60 12.49 -0.44 4.84
N GLY A 61 13.76 -0.02 4.74
CA GLY A 61 14.91 -0.93 4.76
C GLY A 61 15.10 -1.74 3.49
N ILE A 62 14.55 -1.28 2.35
CA ILE A 62 14.75 -1.91 1.03
C ILE A 62 16.12 -1.56 0.47
N THR A 63 16.54 -0.31 0.64
CA THR A 63 17.82 0.20 0.13
C THR A 63 18.75 0.57 1.27
N GLY A 64 20.05 0.30 1.10
CA GLY A 64 21.06 0.63 2.11
C GLY A 64 21.48 2.11 2.12
N SER A 65 21.03 2.90 1.15
CA SER A 65 21.37 4.33 1.06
C SER A 65 20.26 5.15 0.43
N GLN A 66 20.19 6.44 0.78
CA GLN A 66 19.22 7.37 0.22
C GLN A 66 19.41 7.59 -1.29
N SER A 67 20.65 7.52 -1.79
CA SER A 67 20.94 7.65 -3.23
C SER A 67 20.31 6.51 -4.02
N MET A 68 20.49 5.26 -3.56
CA MET A 68 19.87 4.09 -4.19
C MET A 68 18.34 4.15 -4.10
N SER A 69 17.79 4.65 -2.98
CA SER A 69 16.36 4.88 -2.80
C SER A 69 15.77 5.81 -3.88
N LYS A 70 16.49 6.89 -4.22
CA LYS A 70 16.10 7.82 -5.30
C LYS A 70 16.16 7.17 -6.68
N ASP A 71 17.16 6.34 -6.94
CA ASP A 71 17.29 5.66 -8.23
C ASP A 71 16.20 4.61 -8.42
N VAL A 72 15.88 3.84 -7.37
CA VAL A 72 14.73 2.93 -7.34
C VAL A 72 13.44 3.70 -7.62
N TYR A 73 13.22 4.83 -6.95
CA TYR A 73 12.04 5.66 -7.19
C TYR A 73 11.91 6.10 -8.66
N LYS A 74 12.99 6.62 -9.24
CA LYS A 74 13.01 7.04 -10.67
C LYS A 74 12.65 5.89 -11.60
N VAL A 75 13.19 4.70 -11.35
CA VAL A 75 12.89 3.50 -12.16
C VAL A 75 11.41 3.14 -12.06
N LEU A 76 10.84 3.15 -10.85
CA LEU A 76 9.44 2.81 -10.62
C LEU A 76 8.48 3.83 -11.27
N VAL A 77 8.79 5.13 -11.20
CA VAL A 77 8.04 6.17 -11.90
C VAL A 77 8.15 6.01 -13.42
N LYS A 78 9.36 5.76 -13.95
CA LYS A 78 9.60 5.54 -15.39
C LYS A 78 8.79 4.36 -15.94
N HIS A 79 8.56 3.32 -15.14
CA HIS A 79 7.80 2.14 -15.51
C HIS A 79 6.31 2.21 -15.16
N ASN A 80 5.80 3.37 -14.74
CA ASN A 80 4.39 3.60 -14.36
C ASN A 80 3.90 2.69 -13.22
N ILE A 81 4.82 2.27 -12.34
CA ILE A 81 4.50 1.50 -11.13
C ILE A 81 4.15 2.45 -9.99
N LEU A 82 4.73 3.66 -10.00
CA LEU A 82 4.43 4.73 -9.06
C LEU A 82 3.92 5.96 -9.79
N VAL A 83 2.92 6.61 -9.20
CA VAL A 83 2.51 7.96 -9.57
C VAL A 83 3.41 8.93 -8.78
N PRO A 84 4.11 9.86 -9.46
CA PRO A 84 4.93 10.84 -8.78
C PRO A 84 4.08 11.77 -7.89
N THR A 85 4.66 12.20 -6.77
CA THR A 85 4.00 13.12 -5.84
C THR A 85 3.67 14.43 -6.55
N PRO A 86 2.51 15.06 -6.30
CA PRO A 86 2.10 16.32 -6.95
C PRO A 86 3.13 17.45 -6.85
N ASN A 87 3.96 17.46 -5.82
CA ASN A 87 4.99 18.49 -5.60
C ASN A 87 6.26 18.29 -6.45
N ASP A 88 6.49 17.10 -7.01
CA ASP A 88 7.69 16.81 -7.83
C ASP A 88 7.49 17.12 -9.33
N LEU A 89 6.32 17.64 -9.73
CA LEU A 89 6.00 17.95 -11.13
C LEU A 89 5.46 19.36 -11.34
N SER A 90 6.29 20.21 -11.93
CA SER A 90 5.87 21.31 -12.81
C SER A 90 5.94 20.82 -14.28
N PRO A 91 5.19 21.39 -15.24
CA PRO A 91 3.74 21.38 -15.45
C PRO A 91 3.28 20.31 -16.49
N SER A 92 2.03 19.83 -16.35
CA SER A 92 1.19 19.04 -17.28
C SER A 92 1.52 17.54 -17.51
N PRO A 93 0.52 16.66 -17.37
CA PRO A 93 -0.41 16.29 -18.46
C PRO A 93 -1.76 17.02 -18.33
N PRO A 94 -2.68 16.95 -19.31
CA PRO A 94 -3.88 17.78 -19.34
C PRO A 94 -4.74 17.62 -18.06
N PRO A 95 -5.52 18.65 -17.70
CA PRO A 95 -6.51 18.55 -16.64
C PRO A 95 -7.60 17.59 -17.11
N THR A 96 -7.43 16.30 -16.85
CA THR A 96 -8.59 15.41 -16.78
C THR A 96 -9.33 15.83 -15.53
N GLN A 97 -10.38 16.62 -15.73
CA GLN A 97 -11.27 17.22 -14.74
C GLN A 97 -12.08 16.15 -14.00
N ASP A 98 -11.43 15.29 -13.23
CA ASP A 98 -12.10 14.39 -12.29
C ASP A 98 -11.38 14.47 -10.93
N PRO A 99 -11.76 15.41 -10.05
CA PRO A 99 -11.27 15.46 -8.67
C PRO A 99 -11.70 14.22 -7.85
N ASP A 100 -12.60 13.38 -8.40
CA ASP A 100 -13.15 12.18 -7.79
C ASP A 100 -12.41 10.88 -8.18
N ARG A 101 -11.37 10.92 -9.03
CA ARG A 101 -10.56 9.72 -9.24
C ARG A 101 -9.68 9.49 -8.03
N ASN A 102 -10.01 8.48 -7.23
CA ASN A 102 -9.09 7.78 -6.35
C ASN A 102 -7.89 7.29 -7.17
N VAL A 103 -6.91 8.16 -7.43
CA VAL A 103 -5.69 7.82 -8.14
C VAL A 103 -4.91 6.88 -7.24
N MET A 104 -4.80 5.62 -7.65
CA MET A 104 -3.98 4.66 -6.93
C MET A 104 -2.50 5.04 -7.15
N PRO A 105 -1.76 5.43 -6.09
CA PRO A 105 -0.41 5.94 -6.23
C PRO A 105 0.60 4.83 -6.54
N VAL A 106 0.24 3.57 -6.28
CA VAL A 106 1.03 2.37 -6.60
C VAL A 106 0.20 1.48 -7.50
N ASN A 107 0.76 1.08 -8.63
CA ASN A 107 0.12 0.16 -9.56
C ASN A 107 0.96 -1.11 -9.68
N THR A 108 0.63 -2.13 -8.88
CA THR A 108 1.39 -3.39 -8.88
C THR A 108 1.18 -4.22 -10.14
N SER A 109 0.13 -3.95 -10.92
CA SER A 109 -0.08 -4.61 -12.23
C SER A 109 1.02 -4.28 -13.26
N GLY A 110 1.78 -3.20 -13.04
CA GLY A 110 2.95 -2.86 -13.84
C GLY A 110 4.18 -3.74 -13.58
N ILE A 111 4.16 -4.59 -12.55
CA ILE A 111 5.26 -5.51 -12.24
C ILE A 111 5.24 -6.67 -13.23
N THR A 112 6.10 -6.58 -14.24
CA THR A 112 6.24 -7.59 -15.30
C THR A 112 7.43 -8.53 -15.04
N LYS A 113 7.55 -9.59 -15.85
CA LYS A 113 8.73 -10.49 -15.85
C LYS A 113 10.08 -9.77 -16.03
N ASN A 114 10.07 -8.56 -16.62
CA ASN A 114 11.29 -7.76 -16.83
C ASN A 114 11.65 -6.88 -15.63
N PHE A 115 10.82 -6.85 -14.58
CA PHE A 115 11.00 -6.00 -13.41
C PHE A 115 12.37 -6.20 -12.73
N ALA A 116 12.82 -7.45 -12.63
CA ALA A 116 14.14 -7.77 -12.07
C ALA A 116 15.30 -7.12 -12.86
N ASN A 117 15.19 -7.05 -14.18
CA ASN A 117 16.18 -6.39 -15.03
C ASN A 117 16.09 -4.87 -14.94
N GLN A 118 14.88 -4.33 -14.81
CA GLN A 118 14.64 -2.88 -14.67
C GLN A 118 15.23 -2.33 -13.36
N LEU A 119 15.23 -3.15 -12.30
CA LEU A 119 15.74 -2.80 -10.98
C LEU A 119 17.11 -3.42 -10.67
N ALA A 120 17.94 -3.68 -11.69
CA ALA A 120 19.27 -4.25 -11.52
C ALA A 120 20.23 -3.41 -10.64
N VAL A 121 19.84 -2.17 -10.30
CA VAL A 121 20.56 -1.29 -9.36
C VAL A 121 20.53 -1.80 -7.90
N ILE A 122 19.58 -2.69 -7.56
CA ILE A 122 19.47 -3.32 -6.24
C ILE A 122 19.60 -4.84 -6.34
N SER A 123 19.99 -5.48 -5.25
CA SER A 123 20.11 -6.95 -5.19
C SER A 123 18.76 -7.61 -5.43
N VAL A 124 18.76 -8.84 -5.98
CA VAL A 124 17.55 -9.66 -6.15
C VAL A 124 16.75 -9.76 -4.85
N HIS A 125 17.47 -9.80 -3.72
CA HIS A 125 16.85 -9.79 -2.41
C HIS A 125 16.04 -8.51 -2.13
N ALA A 126 16.67 -7.35 -2.32
CA ALA A 126 16.00 -6.06 -2.19
C ALA A 126 14.86 -5.88 -3.21
N GLN A 127 14.99 -6.44 -4.42
CA GLN A 127 13.92 -6.42 -5.42
C GLN A 127 12.67 -7.14 -4.92
N ARG A 128 12.81 -8.31 -4.29
CA ARG A 128 11.68 -9.06 -3.71
C ARG A 128 11.01 -8.29 -2.58
N LYS A 129 11.81 -7.75 -1.65
CA LYS A 129 11.28 -6.91 -0.57
C LYS A 129 10.58 -5.66 -1.10
N LEU A 130 11.09 -5.07 -2.18
CA LEU A 130 10.46 -3.93 -2.84
C LEU A 130 9.09 -4.32 -3.41
N VAL A 131 8.97 -5.48 -4.05
CA VAL A 131 7.66 -5.98 -4.52
C VAL A 131 6.71 -6.11 -3.33
N GLY A 132 7.14 -6.77 -2.24
CA GLY A 132 6.34 -6.88 -1.02
C GLY A 132 5.91 -5.51 -0.48
N MET A 133 6.81 -4.52 -0.48
CA MET A 133 6.52 -3.13 -0.10
C MET A 133 5.44 -2.50 -0.96
N LEU A 134 5.53 -2.67 -2.28
CA LEU A 134 4.59 -2.07 -3.23
C LEU A 134 3.19 -2.66 -3.08
N PHE A 135 3.08 -3.98 -2.90
CA PHE A 135 1.80 -4.63 -2.61
C PHE A 135 1.20 -4.17 -1.29
N PHE A 136 2.01 -4.18 -0.22
CA PHE A 136 1.57 -3.67 1.09
C PHE A 136 1.05 -2.23 0.99
N TRP A 137 1.75 -1.37 0.25
CA TRP A 137 1.35 0.03 0.10
C TRP A 137 0.12 0.21 -0.78
N GLU A 138 -0.04 -0.61 -1.82
CA GLU A 138 -1.25 -0.63 -2.64
C GLU A 138 -2.48 -1.02 -1.79
N GLU A 139 -2.36 -2.07 -0.97
CA GLU A 139 -3.41 -2.45 -0.01
C GLU A 139 -3.70 -1.35 1.01
N GLU A 140 -2.67 -0.65 1.49
CA GLU A 140 -2.83 0.48 2.40
C GLU A 140 -3.61 1.64 1.76
N CYS A 141 -3.33 1.92 0.48
CA CYS A 141 -4.07 2.92 -0.29
C CYS A 141 -5.51 2.47 -0.56
N MET A 142 -5.75 1.20 -0.84
CA MET A 142 -7.11 0.65 -0.95
C MET A 142 -7.87 0.80 0.37
N ARG A 143 -7.25 0.49 1.50
CA ARG A 143 -7.83 0.67 2.83
C ARG A 143 -8.22 2.13 3.07
N TRP A 144 -7.34 3.06 2.73
CA TRP A 144 -7.67 4.48 2.80
C TRP A 144 -8.83 4.87 1.88
N ASN A 145 -8.92 4.33 0.67
CA ASN A 145 -10.04 4.62 -0.23
C ASN A 145 -11.39 4.11 0.33
N VAL A 146 -11.41 2.98 1.03
CA VAL A 146 -12.61 2.50 1.74
C VAL A 146 -13.00 3.49 2.84
N LEU A 147 -12.04 3.95 3.64
CA LEU A 147 -12.29 4.94 4.68
C LEU A 147 -12.75 6.29 4.13
N ASP A 148 -12.28 6.69 2.95
CA ASP A 148 -12.77 7.89 2.27
C ASP A 148 -14.23 7.75 1.83
N GLY A 149 -14.60 6.56 1.35
CA GLY A 149 -15.99 6.23 1.03
C GLY A 149 -16.87 6.32 2.26
N GLU A 150 -16.46 5.69 3.37
CA GLU A 150 -17.15 5.78 4.67
C GLU A 150 -17.28 7.25 5.13
N GLU A 151 -16.20 8.04 5.06
CA GLU A 151 -16.22 9.47 5.43
C GLU A 151 -17.20 10.27 4.58
N LYS A 152 -17.21 10.03 3.26
CA LYS A 152 -18.13 10.69 2.32
C LYS A 152 -19.58 10.34 2.61
N GLU A 153 -19.91 9.06 2.82
CA GLU A 153 -21.27 8.62 3.16
C GLU A 153 -21.77 9.21 4.48
N ILE A 154 -20.90 9.31 5.49
CA ILE A 154 -21.23 9.94 6.78
C ILE A 154 -21.46 11.44 6.58
N MET A 155 -20.62 12.13 5.81
CA MET A 155 -20.80 13.55 5.51
C MET A 155 -22.12 13.82 4.76
N GLU A 156 -22.42 13.04 3.72
CA GLU A 156 -23.69 13.14 2.98
C GLU A 156 -24.89 12.91 3.92
N SER A 157 -24.76 11.97 4.87
CA SER A 157 -25.80 11.71 5.88
C SER A 157 -26.00 12.88 6.84
N ILE A 158 -24.93 13.59 7.23
CA ILE A 158 -25.00 14.80 8.06
C ILE A 158 -25.66 15.93 7.27
N GLU A 159 -25.31 16.10 5.99
CA GLU A 159 -25.90 17.12 5.12
C GLU A 159 -27.39 16.89 4.89
N MET A 160 -27.82 15.64 4.71
CA MET A 160 -29.22 15.30 4.43
C MET A 160 -30.11 15.24 5.67
N ASN A 161 -29.62 14.67 6.78
CA ASN A 161 -30.44 14.36 7.96
C ASN A 161 -30.14 15.27 9.17
N GLY A 162 -29.15 16.15 9.05
CA GLY A 162 -28.65 16.97 10.15
C GLY A 162 -27.62 16.23 11.01
N GLU A 163 -26.85 17.01 11.77
CA GLU A 163 -25.81 16.49 12.64
C GLU A 163 -26.42 15.74 13.83
N THR A 164 -26.08 14.46 13.97
CA THR A 164 -26.42 13.64 15.14
C THR A 164 -25.14 13.21 15.85
N ASN A 165 -25.21 13.04 17.18
CA ASN A 165 -24.07 12.54 17.97
C ASN A 165 -23.48 11.25 17.39
N ASP A 166 -24.32 10.32 16.93
CA ASP A 166 -23.86 9.05 16.34
C ASP A 166 -23.04 9.26 15.07
N LEU A 167 -23.43 10.20 14.20
CA LEU A 167 -22.69 10.55 12.98
C LEU A 167 -21.36 11.24 13.28
N THR A 168 -21.32 12.10 14.30
CA THR A 168 -20.07 12.74 14.74
C THR A 168 -19.08 11.72 15.31
N VAL A 169 -19.57 10.77 16.11
CA VAL A 169 -18.75 9.68 16.66
C VAL A 169 -18.25 8.77 15.54
N ALA A 170 -19.10 8.45 14.56
CA ALA A 170 -18.70 7.66 13.40
C ALA A 170 -17.62 8.37 12.57
N LEU A 171 -17.76 9.68 12.33
CA LEU A 171 -16.77 10.48 11.61
C LEU A 171 -15.43 10.53 12.34
N GLU A 172 -15.46 10.72 13.67
CA GLU A 172 -14.25 10.70 14.48
C GLU A 172 -13.57 9.33 14.46
N ALA A 173 -14.35 8.24 14.50
CA ALA A 173 -13.82 6.88 14.40
C ALA A 173 -13.10 6.64 13.05
N VAL A 174 -13.63 7.13 11.93
CA VAL A 174 -12.96 7.04 10.62
C VAL A 174 -11.63 7.81 10.62
N LYS A 175 -11.60 9.02 11.18
CA LYS A 175 -10.38 9.81 11.32
C LYS A 175 -9.33 9.11 12.18
N MET A 176 -9.73 8.48 13.30
CA MET A 176 -8.83 7.68 14.12
C MET A 176 -8.30 6.46 13.36
N LYS A 177 -9.17 5.72 12.64
CA LYS A 177 -8.78 4.54 11.83
C LYS A 177 -7.77 4.87 10.73
N ARG A 178 -7.81 6.08 10.16
CA ARG A 178 -6.84 6.53 9.15
C ARG A 178 -5.42 6.58 9.69
N GLY A 179 -5.25 7.03 10.94
CA GLY A 179 -3.95 7.17 11.61
C GLY A 179 -3.43 5.92 12.32
N LEU A 180 -4.21 4.83 12.40
CA LEU A 180 -3.77 3.60 13.05
C LEU A 180 -2.60 2.96 12.30
N LEU A 181 -1.58 2.56 13.06
CA LEU A 181 -0.44 1.81 12.54
C LEU A 181 -0.82 0.36 12.24
N PRO A 182 -0.20 -0.30 11.25
CA PRO A 182 -0.44 -1.70 10.93
C PRO A 182 -0.43 -2.59 12.18
N SER A 183 0.57 -2.43 13.06
CA SER A 183 0.68 -3.21 14.30
C SER A 183 -0.43 -2.95 15.34
N MET A 184 -1.08 -1.79 15.28
CA MET A 184 -2.12 -1.37 16.23
C MET A 184 -3.54 -1.66 15.73
N ARG A 185 -3.68 -2.10 14.48
CA ARG A 185 -4.98 -2.45 13.92
C ARG A 185 -5.40 -3.81 14.47
N GLY A 186 -6.64 -3.89 14.95
CA GLY A 186 -7.23 -5.12 15.49
C GLY A 186 -7.14 -6.33 14.57
N GLU A 187 -6.90 -6.08 13.29
CA GLU A 187 -6.57 -7.05 12.26
C GLU A 187 -5.33 -7.90 12.59
N TRP A 188 -4.31 -7.34 13.26
CA TRP A 188 -3.17 -8.10 13.77
C TRP A 188 -3.43 -8.77 15.13
N THR A 189 -4.37 -8.25 15.94
CA THR A 189 -4.68 -8.78 17.27
C THR A 189 -5.87 -9.75 17.33
N ILE A 190 -6.63 -9.93 16.24
CA ILE A 190 -7.62 -11.02 16.13
C ILE A 190 -6.94 -12.36 15.77
N ASN A 191 -5.67 -12.33 15.32
CA ASN A 191 -4.91 -13.51 14.89
C ASN A 191 -3.83 -13.98 15.88
N VAL A 192 -3.93 -13.61 17.16
CA VAL A 192 -3.23 -14.30 18.26
C VAL A 192 -4.09 -15.43 18.86
N GLY A 193 -5.01 -15.97 18.06
CA GLY A 193 -5.56 -17.31 18.23
C GLY A 193 -5.08 -18.19 17.07
N PRO A 194 -4.68 -19.45 17.31
CA PRO A 194 -4.17 -20.30 16.25
C PRO A 194 -5.27 -20.54 15.20
N GLY A 195 -5.15 -19.92 14.03
CA GLY A 195 -5.81 -20.39 12.81
C GLY A 195 -7.01 -19.61 12.26
N ARG A 196 -7.13 -18.28 12.44
CA ARG A 196 -8.03 -17.46 11.61
C ARG A 196 -7.21 -16.50 10.74
N GLY A 197 -7.67 -16.29 9.51
CA GLY A 197 -7.04 -15.42 8.52
C GLY A 197 -8.09 -14.47 7.96
N HIS A 198 -7.63 -13.36 7.41
CA HIS A 198 -8.44 -12.26 6.88
C HIS A 198 -9.35 -12.73 5.74
N GLU A 199 -10.64 -12.42 5.81
CA GLU A 199 -11.59 -12.56 4.70
C GLU A 199 -11.86 -11.18 4.10
N LEU A 200 -11.66 -11.01 2.79
CA LEU A 200 -12.06 -9.82 2.04
C LEU A 200 -13.26 -10.12 1.13
N PRO A 201 -14.03 -9.07 0.73
CA PRO A 201 -15.32 -9.22 0.06
C PRO A 201 -15.20 -9.89 -1.30
N ARG A 202 -16.20 -10.71 -1.62
CA ARG A 202 -16.34 -11.33 -2.94
C ARG A 202 -17.00 -10.34 -3.90
N TYR A 203 -16.29 -9.96 -4.95
CA TYR A 203 -16.94 -9.37 -6.12
C TYR A 203 -17.51 -10.50 -6.99
N SER A 204 -18.81 -10.45 -7.21
CA SER A 204 -19.55 -11.27 -8.18
C SER A 204 -19.43 -10.72 -9.59
#